data_AF-A0AAV8TH61-F1
#
_entry.id   AF-A0AAV8TH61-F1
#
_cell.length_a   1.000
_cell.length_b   1.000
_cell.length_c   1.000
_cell.angle_alpha   90.00
_cell.angle_beta   90.00
_cell.angle_gamma   90.00
#
_symmetry.space_group_name_H-M   'P 1'
#
loop_
_entity.id
_entity.type
_entity.pdbx_description
1 polymer ?
#
loop_
_entity_poly.entity_id
_entity_poly.type
_entity_poly.pdbx_seq_one_letter_code
_entity_poly.pdbx_strand_id
1 'polypeptide(L)' 'MVNATKGLFISCDIPMGQFIINMNASLPASQKFIIHVLDPTHLFVQPHVGEMIRSAMSEFRDQNSYEKPA' A
#
# COMPACT_ATOMS: atom_id res chain seq x y z
N MET A 1 -4.52 -29.16 -7.69
CA MET A 1 -4.51 -28.69 -6.28
C MET A 1 -4.53 -27.18 -6.28
N VAL A 2 -5.33 -26.55 -5.43
CA VAL A 2 -5.48 -25.08 -5.38
C VAL A 2 -4.74 -24.59 -4.13
N ASN A 3 -3.88 -23.58 -4.27
CA ASN A 3 -3.22 -22.92 -3.13
C ASN A 3 -3.97 -21.61 -2.83
N ALA A 4 -4.61 -21.52 -1.67
CA ALA A 4 -5.35 -20.34 -1.26
C ALA A 4 -4.62 -19.65 -0.11
N THR A 5 -4.24 -18.39 -0.31
CA THR A 5 -3.59 -17.55 0.70
C THR A 5 -4.56 -16.48 1.17
N LYS A 6 -4.73 -16.32 2.49
CA LYS A 6 -5.51 -15.21 3.06
C LYS A 6 -4.68 -13.93 2.98
N GLY A 7 -5.30 -12.84 2.54
CA GLY A 7 -4.66 -11.54 2.41
C GLY A 7 -5.68 -10.42 2.35
N LEU A 8 -5.17 -9.20 2.23
CA LEU A 8 -5.96 -7.98 2.06
C LEU A 8 -5.88 -7.55 0.60
N PHE A 9 -7.04 -7.34 -0.01
CA PHE A 9 -7.16 -6.76 -1.35
C PHE A 9 -7.25 -5.24 -1.22
N ILE A 10 -6.39 -4.53 -1.94
CA ILE A 10 -6.35 -3.08 -1.98
C ILE A 10 -6.65 -2.62 -3.40
N SER A 11 -7.61 -1.71 -3.52
CA SER A 11 -7.94 -0.99 -4.75
C SER A 11 -7.64 0.49 -4.53
N CYS A 12 -6.81 1.07 -5.39
CA CYS A 12 -6.41 2.48 -5.31
C CYS A 12 -6.07 3.03 -6.70
N ASP A 13 -5.93 4.34 -6.81
CA ASP A 13 -5.42 5.01 -8.01
C ASP A 13 -3.93 4.69 -8.23
N ILE A 14 -3.47 4.84 -9.48
CA ILE A 14 -2.12 4.45 -9.91
C ILE A 14 -1.01 5.11 -9.06
N PRO A 15 -1.07 6.42 -8.72
CA PRO A 15 -0.07 7.05 -7.87
C PRO A 15 0.02 6.41 -6.47
N MET A 16 -1.12 6.11 -5.85
CA MET A 16 -1.16 5.46 -4.54
C MET A 16 -0.66 4.01 -4.61
N GLY A 17 -0.97 3.29 -5.70
CA GLY A 17 -0.42 1.95 -5.94
C GLY A 17 1.11 1.96 -6.03
N GLN A 18 1.68 2.92 -6.77
CA GLN A 18 3.13 3.10 -6.85
C GLN A 18 3.77 3.50 -5.52
N PHE A 19 3.09 4.36 -4.74
CA PHE A 19 3.53 4.70 -3.39
C PHE A 19 3.65 3.46 -2.49
N ILE A 20 2.62 2.59 -2.47
CA ILE A 20 2.67 1.33 -1.70
C ILE A 20 3.80 0.41 -2.17
N ILE A 21 3.99 0.27 -3.49
CA ILE A 21 5.05 -0.56 -4.06
C ILE A 21 6.42 -0.05 -3.62
N ASN A 22 6.65 1.27 -3.65
CA ASN A 22 7.90 1.88 -3.21
C ASN A 22 8.12 1.73 -1.70
N MET A 23 7.06 1.90 -0.91
CA MET A 23 7.08 1.67 0.54
C MET A 23 7.52 0.24 0.86
N ASN A 24 6.93 -0.75 0.20
CA ASN A 24 7.30 -2.16 0.34
C ASN A 24 8.73 -2.45 -0.13
N ALA A 25 9.19 -1.80 -1.20
CA ALA A 25 10.54 -1.98 -1.73
C ALA A 25 11.62 -1.43 -0.79
N SER A 26 11.28 -0.41 0.00
CA SER A 26 12.18 0.25 0.96
C SER A 26 12.36 -0.55 2.26
N LEU A 27 11.53 -1.57 2.50
CA LEU A 27 11.61 -2.42 3.69
C LEU A 27 12.61 -3.59 3.52
N PRO A 28 13.23 -4.05 4.62
CA PRO A 28 13.99 -5.30 4.64
C PRO A 28 13.16 -6.48 4.14
N ALA A 29 13.82 -7.51 3.59
CA ALA A 29 13.13 -8.68 3.04
C ALA A 29 12.17 -9.37 4.03
N SER A 30 12.49 -9.39 5.33
CA SER A 30 11.65 -9.95 6.39
C SER A 30 10.37 -9.17 6.67
N GLN A 31 10.28 -7.92 6.19
CA GLN A 31 9.17 -6.99 6.46
C GLN A 31 8.37 -6.66 5.19
N LYS A 32 8.75 -7.22 4.03
CA LYS A 32 7.96 -7.08 2.81
C LYS A 32 6.57 -7.67 3.01
N PHE A 33 5.56 -6.92 2.60
CA PHE A 33 4.16 -7.23 2.86
C PHE A 33 3.32 -7.42 1.59
N ILE A 34 3.81 -7.03 0.42
CA ILE A 34 3.12 -7.31 -0.85
C ILE A 34 3.28 -8.79 -1.19
N ILE A 35 2.15 -9.48 -1.36
CA ILE A 35 2.10 -10.88 -1.81
C ILE A 35 2.10 -10.89 -3.34
N HIS A 36 1.20 -10.13 -3.96
CA HIS A 36 1.13 -9.98 -5.42
C HIS A 36 0.74 -8.56 -5.82
N VAL A 37 1.37 -8.06 -6.88
CA VAL A 37 0.87 -6.93 -7.67
C VAL A 37 -0.03 -7.53 -8.74
N LEU A 38 -1.34 -7.24 -8.69
CA LEU A 38 -2.31 -7.82 -9.62
C LEU A 38 -2.35 -6.99 -10.91
N ASP A 39 -2.37 -5.67 -10.76
CA ASP A 39 -2.26 -4.66 -11.81
C ASP A 39 -1.83 -3.31 -11.20
N PRO A 40 -1.70 -2.21 -11.97
CA PRO A 40 -1.29 -0.91 -11.44
C PRO A 40 -2.21 -0.28 -10.38
N THR A 41 -3.46 -0.74 -10.28
CA THR A 41 -4.51 -0.21 -9.37
C THR A 41 -4.90 -1.18 -8.27
N HIS A 42 -4.51 -2.45 -8.39
CA HIS A 42 -4.89 -3.53 -7.48
C HIS A 42 -3.68 -4.28 -6.91
N LEU A 43 -3.65 -4.38 -5.59
CA LEU A 43 -2.58 -5.03 -4.83
C LEU A 43 -3.17 -6.08 -3.90
N PHE A 44 -2.46 -7.20 -3.74
CA PHE A 44 -2.76 -8.22 -2.75
C PHE A 44 -1.64 -8.28 -1.72
N VAL A 45 -1.95 -7.96 -0.46
CA VAL A 45 -0.97 -7.76 0.61
C VAL A 45 -1.28 -8.61 1.85
N GLN A 46 -0.34 -8.67 2.78
CA GLN A 46 -0.53 -9.34 4.06
C GLN A 46 -1.67 -8.67 4.88
N PRO A 47 -2.46 -9.43 5.63
CA PRO A 47 -3.69 -8.91 6.25
C PRO A 47 -3.45 -7.88 7.38
N HIS A 48 -2.26 -7.86 8.01
CA HIS A 48 -1.98 -7.00 9.16
C HIS A 48 -1.45 -5.61 8.80
N VAL A 49 -1.15 -5.34 7.53
CA VAL A 49 -0.56 -4.06 7.11
C VAL A 49 -1.58 -3.00 6.70
N GLY A 50 -2.88 -3.30 6.78
CA GLY A 50 -3.94 -2.39 6.35
C GLY A 50 -3.90 -1.04 7.06
N GLU A 51 -3.75 -1.04 8.39
CA GLU A 51 -3.64 0.20 9.17
C GLU A 51 -2.34 0.96 8.87
N MET A 52 -1.21 0.25 8.75
CA MET A 52 0.08 0.85 8.40
C MET A 52 -0.01 1.61 7.06
N ILE A 53 -0.58 0.98 6.03
CA ILE A 53 -0.75 1.60 4.71
C ILE A 53 -1.68 2.81 4.80
N ARG A 54 -2.80 2.69 5.53
CA ARG A 54 -3.77 3.78 5.70
C ARG A 54 -3.13 5.00 6.37
N SER A 55 -2.37 4.80 7.45
CA SER A 55 -1.68 5.88 8.16
C SER A 55 -0.63 6.55 7.27
N ALA A 56 0.22 5.78 6.59
CA ALA A 56 1.24 6.31 5.71
C ALA A 56 0.64 7.10 4.53
N MET A 57 -0.49 6.64 3.97
CA MET A 57 -1.19 7.36 2.92
C MET A 57 -1.79 8.68 3.40
N SER A 58 -2.38 8.70 4.61
CA SER A 58 -2.91 9.93 5.19
C SER A 58 -1.81 10.97 5.34
N GLU A 59 -0.69 10.57 5.96
CA GLU A 59 0.46 11.44 6.15
C GLU A 59 1.03 11.93 4.82
N PHE A 60 1.18 11.04 3.84
CA PHE A 60 1.62 11.42 2.50
C PHE A 60 0.68 12.44 1.87
N ARG A 61 -0.64 12.24 1.97
CA ARG A 61 -1.61 13.18 1.42
C ARG A 61 -1.53 14.54 2.11
N ASP A 62 -1.38 14.56 3.43
CA ASP A 62 -1.34 15.79 4.22
C ASP A 62 -0.07 16.60 3.90
N GLN A 63 1.08 15.93 3.74
CA GLN A 63 2.34 16.59 3.33
C GLN A 63 2.29 17.17 1.90
N ASN A 64 1.46 16.60 1.02
CA ASN A 64 1.32 17.03 -0.37
C ASN A 64 0.10 17.92 -0.61
N SER A 65 -0.69 18.21 0.42
CA SER A 65 -1.85 19.09 0.34
C SER A 65 -1.48 20.50 0.80
N TYR A 66 -1.69 21.49 -0.07
CA TYR A 66 -1.58 22.88 0.33
C TYR A 66 -2.87 23.33 1.01
N GLU A 67 -2.77 23.73 2.27
CA GLU A 67 -3.84 24.45 2.96
C GLU A 67 -3.55 25.94 2.93
N LYS A 68 -4.52 26.74 2.47
CA LYS A 68 -4.39 28.20 2.45
C LYS A 68 -4.30 28.70 3.90
N PRO A 69 -3.23 29.44 4.28
CA PRO A 69 -3.15 30.09 5.59
C PRO A 69 -4.32 31.08 5.76
N ALA A 70 -4.90 31.10 6.97
CA ALA A 70 -6.01 31.99 7.33
C ALA A 70 -5.67 33.47 7.13
#